data_AF-A0A2P2HVM8-F1
#
_entry.id   AF-A0A2P2HVM8-F1
#
_cell.length_a   1.000
_cell.length_b   1.000
_cell.length_c   1.000
_cell.angle_alpha   90.00
_cell.angle_beta   90.00
_cell.angle_gamma   90.00
#
_symmetry.space_group_name_H-M   'P 1'
#
loop_
_entity.id
_entity.type
_entity.pdbx_description
1 polymer ?
#
loop_
_entity_poly.entity_id
_entity_poly.type
_entity_poly.pdbx_seq_one_letter_code
_entity_poly.pdbx_strand_id
1 'polypeptide(L)'
;MKMSELDEQLAEYIAEWRKQRQKEEDELNKLKDKQAKRKILRAEEEKKLSEQKRSEEERKMREESDRKAREQEEKRKRLEEVEKKRQAMMKPSDGVKKFGAKGGDKLSNIQAAKSELGKTKEQLAEEKVIAMSIRVQPLNLDGLQPSQLRSKADAMWILVVKLETEKYDMEERMKRQDYDLKELRERQKQQLRQKALKKGLDVEALTGKHPPKIQ
;
A
#
# COMPACT_ATOMS: atom_id res chain seq x y z
N MET A 1 34.68 47.87 36.88
CA MET A 1 33.99 46.79 37.62
C MET A 1 32.65 46.43 36.98
N LYS A 2 31.66 47.34 36.88
CA LYS A 2 30.33 47.00 36.29
C LYS A 2 30.33 46.49 34.83
N MET A 3 31.31 46.88 34.00
CA MET A 3 31.38 46.38 32.61
C MET A 3 31.93 44.95 32.53
N SER A 4 32.85 44.55 33.42
CA SER A 4 33.38 43.17 33.39
C SER A 4 32.36 42.15 33.90
N GLU A 5 31.55 42.51 34.91
CA GLU A 5 30.45 41.65 35.39
C GLU A 5 29.40 41.41 34.29
N LEU A 6 29.13 42.42 33.45
CA LEU A 6 28.20 42.30 32.33
C LEU A 6 28.75 41.39 31.22
N ASP A 7 30.05 41.53 30.92
CA ASP A 7 30.74 40.67 29.95
C ASP A 7 30.81 39.21 30.43
N GLU A 8 30.99 38.98 31.74
CA GLU A 8 31.03 37.66 32.35
C GLU A 8 29.64 36.98 32.33
N GLN A 9 28.57 37.72 32.66
CA GLN A 9 27.20 37.25 32.54
C GLN A 9 26.82 36.92 31.10
N LEU A 10 27.27 37.72 30.13
CA LEU A 10 27.03 37.46 28.71
C LEU A 10 27.78 36.19 28.24
N ALA A 11 29.01 35.98 28.71
CA ALA A 11 29.79 34.79 28.40
C ALA A 11 29.14 33.51 28.98
N GLU A 12 28.64 33.57 30.21
CA GLU A 12 27.90 32.45 30.83
C GLU A 12 26.61 32.14 30.07
N TYR A 13 25.82 33.16 29.71
CA TYR A 13 24.59 32.99 28.93
C TYR A 13 24.86 32.35 27.55
N ILE A 14 25.92 32.77 26.86
CA ILE A 14 26.32 32.18 25.58
C ILE A 14 26.76 30.71 25.77
N ALA A 15 27.47 30.40 26.86
CA ALA A 15 27.91 29.04 27.16
C ALA A 15 26.72 28.11 27.46
N GLU A 16 25.75 28.57 28.25
CA GLU A 16 24.51 27.84 28.53
C GLU A 16 23.68 27.62 27.27
N TRP A 17 23.51 28.65 26.43
CA TRP A 17 22.79 28.54 25.17
C TRP A 17 23.43 27.52 24.22
N ARG A 18 24.76 27.51 24.10
CA ARG A 18 25.49 26.52 23.30
C ARG A 18 25.29 25.10 23.84
N LYS A 19 25.34 24.94 25.18
CA LYS A 19 25.13 23.65 25.83
C LYS A 19 23.71 23.12 25.62
N GLN A 20 22.71 24.01 25.67
CA GLN A 20 21.32 23.65 25.43
C GLN A 20 21.07 23.27 23.96
N ARG A 21 21.59 24.07 23.03
CA ARG A 21 21.54 23.76 21.60
C ARG A 21 22.21 22.42 21.27
N GLN A 22 23.37 22.13 21.86
CA GLN A 22 24.06 20.86 21.66
C GLN A 22 23.23 19.67 22.15
N LYS A 23 22.59 19.78 23.32
CA LYS A 23 21.70 18.74 23.84
C LYS A 23 20.52 18.49 22.92
N GLU A 24 19.86 19.54 22.45
CA GLU A 24 18.73 19.45 21.51
C GLU A 24 19.15 18.82 20.18
N GLU A 25 20.33 19.18 19.66
CA GLU A 25 20.88 18.62 18.44
C GLU A 25 21.24 17.12 18.58
N ASP A 26 21.84 16.73 19.70
CA ASP A 26 22.17 15.34 20.00
C ASP A 26 20.90 14.47 20.15
N GLU A 27 19.85 15.00 20.79
CA GLU A 27 18.55 14.32 20.89
C GLU A 27 17.87 14.19 19.53
N LEU A 28 17.90 15.25 18.71
CA LEU A 28 17.35 15.22 17.36
C LEU A 28 18.08 14.19 16.49
N ASN A 29 19.40 14.11 16.57
CA ASN A 29 20.18 13.11 15.86
C ASN A 29 19.85 11.68 16.31
N LYS A 30 19.75 11.44 17.63
CA LYS A 30 19.33 10.13 18.15
C LYS A 30 17.95 9.71 17.64
N LEU A 31 17.01 10.64 17.53
CA LEU A 31 15.67 10.38 16.99
C LEU A 31 15.71 10.05 15.49
N LYS A 32 16.48 10.81 14.71
CA LYS A 32 16.69 10.54 13.28
C LYS A 32 17.34 9.17 13.04
N ASP A 33 18.33 8.80 13.84
CA ASP A 33 18.98 7.48 13.75
C ASP A 33 18.02 6.33 14.08
N LYS A 34 17.18 6.49 15.12
CA LYS A 34 16.13 5.51 15.43
C LYS A 34 15.12 5.40 14.28
N GLN A 35 14.73 6.52 13.68
CA GLN A 35 13.80 6.53 12.55
C GLN A 35 14.42 5.86 11.31
N ALA A 36 15.70 6.12 11.03
CA ALA A 36 16.45 5.50 9.95
C ALA A 36 16.55 3.98 10.14
N LYS A 37 16.92 3.51 11.34
CA LYS A 37 16.96 2.08 11.67
C LYS A 37 15.59 1.40 11.51
N ARG A 38 14.51 2.03 11.98
CA ARG A 38 13.14 1.52 11.79
C ARG A 38 12.76 1.46 10.31
N LYS A 39 13.17 2.44 9.51
CA LYS A 39 12.92 2.44 8.06
C LYS A 39 13.61 1.28 7.35
N ILE A 40 14.84 0.97 7.73
CA ILE A 40 15.61 -0.16 7.17
C ILE A 40 14.93 -1.49 7.55
N LEU A 41 14.61 -1.69 8.83
CA LEU A 41 13.92 -2.90 9.30
C LEU A 41 12.58 -3.11 8.58
N ARG A 42 11.80 -2.04 8.40
CA ARG A 42 10.54 -2.10 7.64
C ARG A 42 10.75 -2.49 6.19
N ALA A 43 11.78 -1.95 5.53
CA ALA A 43 12.09 -2.29 4.15
C ALA A 43 12.49 -3.77 4.00
N GLU A 44 13.23 -4.31 4.97
CA GLU A 44 13.60 -5.73 4.99
C GLU A 44 12.39 -6.64 5.23
N GLU A 45 11.50 -6.30 6.16
CA GLU A 45 10.29 -7.07 6.41
C GLU A 45 9.30 -7.03 5.23
N GLU A 46 9.11 -5.86 4.61
CA GLU A 46 8.26 -5.70 3.43
C GLU A 46 8.81 -6.51 2.25
N LYS A 47 10.14 -6.50 2.05
CA LYS A 47 10.80 -7.33 1.04
C LYS A 47 10.58 -8.82 1.31
N LYS A 48 10.75 -9.27 2.56
CA LYS A 48 10.53 -10.67 2.94
C LYS A 48 9.08 -11.11 2.75
N LEU A 49 8.12 -10.26 3.10
CA LEU A 49 6.69 -10.55 2.93
C LEU A 49 6.30 -10.55 1.44
N SER A 50 6.84 -9.64 0.65
CA SER A 50 6.65 -9.60 -0.80
C SER A 50 7.21 -10.86 -1.48
N GLU A 51 8.39 -11.31 -1.06
CA GLU A 51 9.04 -12.52 -1.57
C GLU A 51 8.26 -13.79 -1.19
N GLN A 52 7.74 -13.87 0.04
CA GLN A 52 6.84 -14.96 0.45
C GLN A 52 5.55 -14.99 -0.38
N LYS A 53 4.89 -13.83 -0.57
CA LYS A 53 3.67 -13.76 -1.40
C LYS A 53 3.94 -14.18 -2.84
N ARG A 54 5.05 -13.71 -3.43
CA ARG A 54 5.44 -14.06 -4.79
C ARG A 54 5.72 -15.56 -4.94
N SER A 55 6.40 -16.17 -3.97
CA SER A 55 6.66 -17.60 -3.96
C SER A 55 5.37 -18.42 -3.84
N GLU A 56 4.41 -17.99 -3.02
CA GLU A 56 3.10 -18.65 -2.89
C GLU A 56 2.23 -18.49 -4.14
N GLU A 57 2.24 -17.31 -4.77
CA GLU A 57 1.55 -17.06 -6.05
C GLU A 57 2.16 -17.89 -7.17
N GLU A 58 3.48 -17.96 -7.28
CA GLU A 58 4.17 -18.83 -8.25
C GLU A 58 3.86 -20.31 -8.00
N ARG A 59 3.77 -20.76 -6.74
CA ARG A 59 3.36 -22.13 -6.41
C ARG A 59 1.91 -22.42 -6.84
N LYS A 60 0.98 -21.52 -6.55
CA LYS A 60 -0.44 -21.65 -6.96
C LYS A 60 -0.59 -21.64 -8.47
N MET A 61 0.12 -20.75 -9.17
CA MET A 61 0.12 -20.69 -10.64
C MET A 61 0.67 -21.98 -11.26
N ARG A 62 1.70 -22.58 -10.66
CA ARG A 62 2.25 -23.86 -11.11
C ARG A 62 1.27 -25.01 -10.90
N GLU A 63 0.67 -25.09 -9.71
CA GLU A 63 -0.37 -26.07 -9.38
C GLU A 63 -1.61 -25.96 -10.28
N GLU A 64 -2.05 -24.74 -10.61
CA GLU A 64 -3.17 -24.51 -11.53
C GLU A 64 -2.82 -24.87 -12.98
N SER A 65 -1.59 -24.59 -13.42
CA SER A 65 -1.12 -25.01 -14.75
C SER A 65 -1.02 -26.53 -14.86
N ASP A 66 -0.55 -27.21 -13.82
CA ASP A 66 -0.46 -28.68 -13.76
C ASP A 66 -1.86 -29.32 -13.70
N ARG A 67 -2.80 -28.75 -12.94
CA ARG A 67 -4.20 -29.21 -12.92
C ARG A 67 -4.83 -29.07 -14.30
N LYS A 68 -4.64 -27.92 -14.95
CA LYS A 68 -5.17 -27.65 -16.29
C LYS A 68 -4.53 -28.55 -17.35
N ALA A 69 -3.24 -28.86 -17.24
CA ALA A 69 -2.55 -29.82 -18.12
C ALA A 69 -3.10 -31.24 -17.94
N ARG A 70 -3.34 -31.69 -16.70
CA ARG A 70 -3.95 -33.00 -16.40
C ARG A 70 -5.38 -33.09 -16.92
N GLU A 71 -6.19 -32.07 -16.72
CA GLU A 71 -7.56 -32.01 -17.26
C GLU A 71 -7.58 -32.01 -18.80
N GLN A 72 -6.61 -31.37 -19.45
CA GLN A 72 -6.46 -31.41 -20.90
C GLN A 72 -6.00 -32.79 -21.40
N GLU A 73 -5.08 -33.45 -20.70
CA GLU A 73 -4.63 -34.80 -21.04
C GLU A 73 -5.76 -35.82 -20.85
N GLU A 74 -6.55 -35.72 -19.77
CA GLU A 74 -7.69 -36.60 -19.51
C GLU A 74 -8.81 -36.37 -20.53
N LYS A 75 -9.11 -35.12 -20.90
CA LYS A 75 -10.02 -34.81 -22.01
C LYS A 75 -9.51 -35.34 -23.35
N ARG A 76 -8.21 -35.26 -23.63
CA ARG A 76 -7.62 -35.85 -24.85
C ARG A 76 -7.74 -37.36 -24.85
N LYS A 77 -7.43 -38.06 -23.75
CA LYS A 77 -7.61 -39.52 -23.63
C LYS A 77 -9.07 -39.93 -23.78
N ARG A 78 -10.01 -39.18 -23.18
CA ARG A 78 -11.45 -39.46 -23.32
C ARG A 78 -11.95 -39.23 -24.75
N LEU A 79 -11.48 -38.19 -25.43
CA LEU A 79 -11.78 -37.96 -26.85
C LEU A 79 -11.14 -39.02 -27.73
N GLU A 80 -9.91 -39.46 -27.44
CA GLU A 80 -9.21 -40.52 -28.17
C GLU A 80 -9.88 -41.89 -27.97
N GLU A 81 -10.39 -42.20 -26.77
CA GLU A 81 -11.21 -43.40 -26.54
C GLU A 81 -12.56 -43.34 -27.27
N VAL A 82 -13.24 -42.19 -27.24
CA VAL A 82 -14.51 -41.98 -27.96
C VAL A 82 -14.29 -41.99 -29.47
N GLU A 83 -13.19 -41.43 -29.96
CA GLU A 83 -12.80 -41.41 -31.37
C GLU A 83 -12.33 -42.78 -31.82
N LYS A 84 -11.62 -43.55 -31.02
CA LYS A 84 -11.31 -44.96 -31.31
C LYS A 84 -12.60 -45.82 -31.36
N LYS A 85 -13.57 -45.54 -30.49
CA LYS A 85 -14.90 -46.20 -30.49
C LYS A 85 -15.78 -45.77 -31.68
N ARG A 86 -15.67 -44.51 -32.10
CA ARG A 86 -16.40 -43.93 -33.24
C ARG A 86 -15.75 -44.28 -34.58
N GLN A 87 -14.43 -44.32 -34.68
CA GLN A 87 -13.66 -44.72 -35.85
C GLN A 87 -13.77 -46.24 -36.08
N ALA A 88 -14.06 -47.02 -35.03
CA ALA A 88 -14.54 -48.39 -35.14
C ALA A 88 -16.00 -48.50 -35.67
N MET A 89 -16.78 -47.43 -35.68
CA MET A 89 -18.19 -47.42 -36.14
C MET A 89 -18.48 -46.56 -37.38
N MET A 90 -17.57 -45.71 -37.88
CA MET A 90 -17.89 -44.81 -38.98
C MET A 90 -16.69 -44.45 -39.87
N LYS A 91 -16.83 -44.83 -41.15
CA LYS A 91 -16.15 -44.30 -42.34
C LYS A 91 -16.54 -42.81 -42.60
N PRO A 92 -15.78 -42.06 -43.41
CA PRO A 92 -15.54 -40.62 -43.22
C PRO A 92 -16.54 -39.71 -43.94
N SER A 93 -16.75 -38.51 -43.37
CA SER A 93 -16.97 -37.26 -44.12
C SER A 93 -16.67 -36.04 -43.23
N ASP A 94 -15.66 -35.27 -43.65
CA ASP A 94 -15.12 -34.09 -42.98
C ASP A 94 -15.83 -32.79 -43.37
N GLY A 95 -15.86 -31.81 -42.45
CA GLY A 95 -16.23 -30.44 -42.79
C GLY A 95 -16.17 -29.40 -41.66
N VAL A 96 -15.07 -28.62 -41.64
CA VAL A 96 -14.99 -27.15 -41.41
C VAL A 96 -14.74 -26.56 -39.99
N LYS A 97 -13.48 -26.11 -39.80
CA LYS A 97 -12.88 -24.84 -39.28
C LYS A 97 -13.71 -23.81 -38.47
N LYS A 98 -13.07 -23.19 -37.44
CA LYS A 98 -13.06 -21.71 -37.23
C LYS A 98 -11.92 -21.17 -36.34
N PHE A 99 -11.52 -19.93 -36.66
CA PHE A 99 -10.39 -19.07 -36.26
C PHE A 99 -10.67 -18.08 -35.09
N GLY A 100 -9.57 -17.56 -34.50
CA GLY A 100 -9.40 -16.16 -34.02
C GLY A 100 -9.62 -15.92 -32.51
N ALA A 101 -8.97 -15.00 -31.78
CA ALA A 101 -8.00 -13.92 -32.05
C ALA A 101 -7.33 -13.50 -30.71
N LYS A 102 -6.15 -12.86 -30.72
CA LYS A 102 -5.40 -12.43 -29.51
C LYS A 102 -4.81 -11.03 -29.72
N GLY A 103 -4.93 -10.15 -28.73
CA GLY A 103 -4.05 -8.97 -28.59
C GLY A 103 -4.69 -7.74 -27.92
N GLY A 104 -4.16 -7.32 -26.76
CA GLY A 104 -4.47 -6.00 -26.17
C GLY A 104 -4.03 -5.76 -24.73
N ASP A 105 -2.74 -5.88 -24.39
CA ASP A 105 -2.21 -5.82 -23.00
C ASP A 105 -1.94 -4.41 -22.42
N LYS A 106 -2.19 -3.32 -23.16
CA LYS A 106 -1.82 -1.95 -22.68
C LYS A 106 -2.98 -1.11 -22.14
N LEU A 107 -4.23 -1.52 -22.34
CA LEU A 107 -5.41 -0.87 -21.74
C LEU A 107 -5.71 -1.38 -20.31
N SER A 108 -5.18 -2.55 -19.96
CA SER A 108 -5.39 -3.22 -18.68
C SER A 108 -5.04 -2.33 -17.46
N ASN A 109 -3.91 -1.61 -17.52
CA ASN A 109 -3.41 -0.85 -16.36
C ASN A 109 -4.21 0.43 -16.05
N ILE A 110 -4.74 1.11 -17.07
CA ILE A 110 -5.58 2.31 -16.88
C ILE A 110 -7.00 1.90 -16.49
N GLN A 111 -7.48 0.77 -17.04
CA GLN A 111 -8.78 0.20 -16.69
C GLN A 111 -8.79 -0.29 -15.23
N ALA A 112 -7.70 -0.91 -14.76
CA ALA A 112 -7.56 -1.36 -13.37
C ALA A 112 -7.57 -0.18 -12.38
N ALA A 113 -6.82 0.89 -12.65
CA ALA A 113 -6.81 2.10 -11.80
C ALA A 113 -8.17 2.83 -11.78
N LYS A 114 -8.91 2.81 -12.90
CA LYS A 114 -10.30 3.33 -12.94
C LYS A 114 -11.29 2.39 -12.23
N SER A 115 -11.07 1.09 -12.28
CA SER A 115 -11.91 0.08 -11.62
C SER A 115 -11.79 0.16 -10.09
N GLU A 116 -10.61 0.48 -9.56
CA GLU A 116 -10.41 0.71 -8.12
C GLU A 116 -11.07 2.00 -7.62
N LEU A 117 -11.13 3.05 -8.45
CA LEU A 117 -11.79 4.32 -8.12
C LEU A 117 -13.33 4.25 -8.22
N GLY A 118 -13.87 3.16 -8.78
CA GLY A 118 -15.30 2.94 -8.98
C GLY A 118 -16.00 2.15 -7.87
N LYS A 119 -15.27 1.69 -6.84
CA LYS A 119 -15.87 0.89 -5.76
C LYS A 119 -16.83 1.75 -4.95
N THR A 120 -18.06 1.28 -4.78
CA THR A 120 -19.05 1.95 -3.94
C THR A 120 -18.60 1.91 -2.48
N LYS A 121 -19.09 2.86 -1.66
CA LYS A 121 -18.82 2.86 -0.21
C LYS A 121 -19.20 1.52 0.44
N GLU A 122 -20.21 0.86 -0.08
CA GLU A 122 -20.71 -0.43 0.37
C GLU A 122 -19.73 -1.57 0.04
N GLN A 123 -19.20 -1.62 -1.20
CA GLN A 123 -18.16 -2.58 -1.59
C GLN A 123 -16.89 -2.42 -0.76
N LEU A 124 -16.47 -1.19 -0.46
CA LEU A 124 -15.32 -0.93 0.41
C LEU A 124 -15.57 -1.38 1.86
N ALA A 125 -16.82 -1.26 2.35
CA ALA A 125 -17.20 -1.73 3.67
C ALA A 125 -17.20 -3.26 3.75
N GLU A 126 -17.73 -3.94 2.73
CA GLU A 126 -17.70 -5.40 2.62
C GLU A 126 -16.28 -5.95 2.53
N GLU A 127 -15.43 -5.37 1.66
CA GLU A 127 -14.01 -5.72 1.57
C GLU A 127 -13.29 -5.53 2.92
N LYS A 128 -13.64 -4.46 3.65
CA LYS A 128 -13.10 -4.24 5.00
C LYS A 128 -13.54 -5.34 5.97
N VAL A 129 -14.82 -5.73 5.97
CA VAL A 129 -15.34 -6.80 6.84
C VAL A 129 -14.64 -8.13 6.53
N ILE A 130 -14.47 -8.47 5.26
CA ILE A 130 -13.76 -9.69 4.82
C ILE A 130 -12.28 -9.62 5.22
N ALA A 131 -11.62 -8.48 4.99
CA ALA A 131 -10.24 -8.30 5.40
C ALA A 131 -10.07 -8.43 6.93
N MET A 132 -11.05 -7.96 7.70
CA MET A 132 -11.03 -8.07 9.16
C MET A 132 -11.25 -9.49 9.66
N SER A 133 -12.14 -10.28 9.05
CA SER A 133 -12.34 -11.68 9.44
C SER A 133 -11.10 -12.55 9.14
N ILE A 134 -10.33 -12.21 8.11
CA ILE A 134 -9.06 -12.88 7.80
C ILE A 134 -7.96 -12.49 8.79
N ARG A 135 -7.86 -11.20 9.12
CA ARG A 135 -6.80 -10.67 10.01
C ARG A 135 -7.06 -10.96 11.49
N VAL A 136 -8.34 -10.98 11.89
CA VAL A 136 -8.79 -11.21 13.25
C VAL A 136 -9.60 -12.50 13.26
N GLN A 137 -8.90 -13.62 13.35
CA GLN A 137 -9.56 -14.91 13.44
C GLN A 137 -10.34 -15.03 14.77
N PRO A 138 -11.56 -15.60 14.75
CA PRO A 138 -12.30 -15.89 15.98
C PRO A 138 -11.49 -16.78 16.93
N LEU A 139 -11.56 -16.47 18.22
CA LEU A 139 -10.87 -17.26 19.24
C LEU A 139 -11.67 -18.53 19.51
N ASN A 140 -11.13 -19.67 19.09
CA ASN A 140 -11.59 -20.96 19.61
C ASN A 140 -10.87 -21.27 20.94
N LEU A 141 -11.61 -21.30 22.04
CA LEU A 141 -11.06 -21.52 23.38
C LEU A 141 -11.51 -22.86 24.00
N ASP A 142 -12.42 -23.59 23.35
CA ASP A 142 -13.00 -24.80 23.90
C ASP A 142 -11.97 -25.93 24.01
N GLY A 143 -11.93 -26.58 25.18
CA GLY A 143 -11.02 -27.70 25.45
C GLY A 143 -9.54 -27.32 25.64
N LEU A 144 -9.19 -26.03 25.69
CA LEU A 144 -7.81 -25.60 25.94
C LEU A 144 -7.42 -25.76 27.41
N GLN A 145 -6.23 -26.30 27.63
CA GLN A 145 -5.63 -26.40 28.96
C GLN A 145 -5.06 -25.04 29.44
N PRO A 146 -4.88 -24.80 30.75
CA PRO A 146 -4.39 -23.53 31.28
C PRO A 146 -3.06 -23.05 30.69
N SER A 147 -2.15 -23.97 30.34
CA SER A 147 -0.88 -23.64 29.68
C SER A 147 -1.07 -23.13 28.25
N GLN A 148 -2.00 -23.73 27.51
CA GLN A 148 -2.34 -23.33 26.14
C GLN A 148 -3.05 -21.97 26.11
N LEU A 149 -3.92 -21.70 27.09
CA LEU A 149 -4.55 -20.39 27.26
C LEU A 149 -3.53 -19.29 27.50
N ARG A 150 -2.51 -19.52 28.34
CA ARG A 150 -1.41 -18.57 28.56
C ARG A 150 -0.62 -18.30 27.28
N SER A 151 -0.22 -19.35 26.57
CA SER A 151 0.50 -19.21 25.29
C SER A 151 -0.32 -18.43 24.25
N LYS A 152 -1.64 -18.65 24.19
CA LYS A 152 -2.53 -17.91 23.31
C LYS A 152 -2.65 -16.44 23.69
N ALA A 153 -2.71 -16.14 24.99
CA ALA A 153 -2.69 -14.76 25.49
C ALA A 153 -1.39 -14.04 25.14
N ASP A 154 -0.23 -14.69 25.29
CA ASP A 154 1.06 -14.12 24.93
C ASP A 154 1.17 -13.85 23.43
N ALA A 155 0.69 -14.78 22.59
CA ALA A 155 0.65 -14.60 21.14
C ALA A 155 -0.26 -13.42 20.74
N MET A 156 -1.42 -13.28 21.38
CA MET A 156 -2.32 -12.14 21.17
C MET A 156 -1.67 -10.83 21.60
N TRP A 157 -0.97 -10.81 22.73
CA TRP A 157 -0.25 -9.63 23.20
C TRP A 157 0.80 -9.15 22.19
N ILE A 158 1.63 -10.07 21.69
CA ILE A 158 2.63 -9.77 20.66
C ILE A 158 1.96 -9.21 19.40
N LEU A 159 0.85 -9.81 18.97
CA LEU A 159 0.10 -9.34 17.81
C LEU A 159 -0.48 -7.93 18.02
N VAL A 160 -1.06 -7.65 19.18
CA VAL A 160 -1.61 -6.32 19.52
C VAL A 160 -0.50 -5.26 19.49
N VAL A 161 0.64 -5.52 20.11
CA VAL A 161 1.79 -4.59 20.10
C VAL A 161 2.25 -4.30 18.67
N LYS A 162 2.32 -5.33 17.82
CA LYS A 162 2.65 -5.18 16.41
C LYS A 162 1.63 -4.30 15.68
N LEU A 163 0.33 -4.61 15.82
CA LEU A 163 -0.74 -3.87 15.15
C LEU A 163 -0.81 -2.40 15.59
N GLU A 164 -0.62 -2.10 16.87
CA GLU A 164 -0.56 -0.71 17.35
C GLU A 164 0.64 0.05 16.78
N THR A 165 1.78 -0.63 16.62
CA THR A 165 2.96 -0.03 15.97
C THR A 165 2.69 0.28 14.49
N GLU A 166 2.09 -0.67 13.76
CA GLU A 166 1.73 -0.49 12.36
C GLU A 166 0.69 0.64 12.18
N LYS A 167 -0.30 0.70 13.07
CA LYS A 167 -1.31 1.76 13.08
C LYS A 167 -0.67 3.14 13.30
N TYR A 168 0.22 3.27 14.27
CA TYR A 168 0.95 4.53 14.52
C TYR A 168 1.71 4.99 13.26
N ASP A 169 2.45 4.09 12.61
CA ASP A 169 3.20 4.42 11.40
C ASP A 169 2.27 4.84 10.23
N MET A 170 1.10 4.22 10.10
CA MET A 170 0.09 4.64 9.11
C MET A 170 -0.51 6.00 9.43
N GLU A 171 -0.81 6.28 10.70
CA GLU A 171 -1.31 7.58 11.14
C GLU A 171 -0.31 8.70 10.89
N GLU A 172 0.98 8.48 11.17
CA GLU A 172 2.04 9.45 10.88
C GLU A 172 2.21 9.68 9.37
N ARG A 173 2.14 8.63 8.56
CA ARG A 173 2.16 8.74 7.09
C ARG A 173 0.97 9.57 6.59
N MET A 174 -0.22 9.32 7.11
CA MET A 174 -1.43 10.06 6.75
C MET A 174 -1.31 11.54 7.12
N LYS A 175 -0.83 11.88 8.33
CA LYS A 175 -0.55 13.27 8.73
C LYS A 175 0.42 13.96 7.77
N ARG A 176 1.48 13.25 7.35
CA ARG A 176 2.45 13.77 6.39
C ARG A 176 1.82 14.02 5.01
N GLN A 177 1.03 13.07 4.51
CA GLN A 177 0.30 13.23 3.25
C GLN A 177 -0.68 14.41 3.30
N ASP A 178 -1.39 14.59 4.41
CA ASP A 178 -2.30 15.73 4.61
C ASP A 178 -1.55 17.06 4.59
N TYR A 179 -0.37 17.12 5.21
CA TYR A 179 0.51 18.29 5.13
C TYR A 179 0.94 18.56 3.69
N ASP A 180 1.47 17.55 2.99
CA ASP A 180 1.94 17.68 1.61
C ASP A 180 0.79 18.12 0.68
N LEU A 181 -0.43 17.60 0.87
CA LEU A 181 -1.63 18.02 0.13
C LEU A 181 -2.01 19.48 0.40
N LYS A 182 -1.91 19.95 1.65
CA LYS A 182 -2.15 21.37 1.98
C LYS A 182 -1.12 22.27 1.30
N GLU A 183 0.16 21.90 1.33
CA GLU A 183 1.23 22.65 0.69
C GLU A 183 1.07 22.69 -0.84
N LEU A 184 0.70 21.57 -1.47
CA LEU A 184 0.43 21.50 -2.90
C LEU A 184 -0.75 22.40 -3.30
N ARG A 185 -1.83 22.42 -2.51
CA ARG A 185 -2.96 23.33 -2.76
C ARG A 185 -2.56 24.79 -2.67
N GLU A 186 -1.73 25.17 -1.69
CA GLU A 186 -1.28 26.57 -1.56
C GLU A 186 -0.33 26.95 -2.71
N ARG A 187 0.59 26.07 -3.10
CA ARG A 187 1.44 26.27 -4.29
C ARG A 187 0.61 26.43 -5.56
N GLN A 188 -0.41 25.58 -5.74
CA GLN A 188 -1.34 25.69 -6.86
C GLN A 188 -2.06 27.04 -6.85
N LYS A 189 -2.53 27.50 -5.68
CA LYS A 189 -3.16 28.81 -5.53
C LYS A 189 -2.21 29.94 -5.92
N GLN A 190 -0.96 29.90 -5.46
CA GLN A 190 0.06 30.90 -5.83
C GLN A 190 0.34 30.91 -7.33
N GLN A 191 0.46 29.74 -7.97
CA GLN A 191 0.63 29.64 -9.42
C GLN A 191 -0.57 30.23 -10.18
N LEU A 192 -1.79 29.99 -9.72
CA LEU A 192 -3.01 30.56 -10.31
C LEU A 192 -3.08 32.08 -10.15
N ARG A 193 -2.68 32.62 -8.98
CA ARG A 193 -2.57 34.06 -8.74
C ARG A 193 -1.56 34.73 -9.67
N GLN A 194 -0.36 34.16 -9.79
CA GLN A 194 0.67 34.67 -10.72
C GLN A 194 0.20 34.60 -12.18
N LYS A 195 -0.51 33.53 -12.55
CA LYS A 195 -1.09 33.38 -13.90
C LYS A 195 -2.19 34.41 -14.16
N ALA A 196 -2.99 34.77 -13.16
CA ALA A 196 -4.01 35.81 -13.27
C ALA A 196 -3.37 37.18 -13.49
N LEU A 197 -2.37 37.54 -12.68
CA LEU A 197 -1.58 38.77 -12.83
C LEU A 197 -0.94 38.89 -14.21
N LYS A 198 -0.31 37.82 -14.71
CA LYS A 198 0.28 37.79 -16.08
C LYS A 198 -0.74 37.99 -17.19
N LYS A 199 -2.01 37.68 -16.93
CA LYS A 199 -3.13 37.87 -17.86
C LYS A 199 -3.85 39.21 -17.68
N GLY A 200 -3.36 40.08 -16.79
CA GLY A 200 -4.03 41.34 -16.45
C GLY A 200 -5.36 41.15 -15.71
N LEU A 201 -5.59 39.95 -15.16
CA LEU A 201 -6.78 39.65 -14.37
C LEU A 201 -6.50 39.92 -12.89
N ASP A 202 -7.58 40.11 -12.12
CA ASP A 202 -7.50 40.20 -10.66
C ASP A 202 -6.81 38.95 -10.06
N VAL A 203 -6.07 39.15 -8.97
CA VAL A 203 -5.19 38.14 -8.36
C VAL A 203 -5.96 36.87 -7.97
N GLU A 204 -7.23 36.99 -7.59
CA GLU A 204 -8.09 35.85 -7.23
C GLU A 204 -8.96 35.34 -8.39
N ALA A 205 -8.86 35.91 -9.60
CA ALA A 205 -9.74 35.57 -10.71
C ALA A 205 -9.66 34.09 -11.14
N LEU A 206 -8.53 33.41 -10.89
CA LEU A 206 -8.30 32.01 -11.25
C LEU A 206 -8.29 31.03 -10.07
N THR A 207 -8.52 31.50 -8.83
CA THR A 207 -8.47 30.66 -7.62
C THR A 207 -9.84 30.15 -7.19
N GLY A 208 -10.93 30.69 -7.76
CA GLY A 208 -12.31 30.29 -7.49
C GLY A 208 -12.71 28.96 -8.12
N LYS A 209 -13.89 28.44 -7.73
CA LYS A 209 -14.48 27.20 -8.29
C LYS A 209 -14.81 27.29 -9.77
N HIS A 210 -15.04 28.49 -10.27
CA HIS A 210 -15.45 28.74 -11.65
C HIS A 210 -14.43 29.66 -12.32
N PRO A 211 -14.09 29.42 -13.59
CA PRO A 211 -13.21 30.29 -14.35
C PRO A 211 -13.80 31.70 -14.46
N PRO A 212 -12.94 32.73 -14.57
CA PRO A 212 -13.39 34.12 -14.65
C PRO A 212 -14.18 34.34 -15.93
N LYS A 213 -15.25 35.13 -15.83
CA LYS A 213 -16.06 35.51 -16.99
C LYS A 213 -15.20 36.36 -17.92
N ILE A 214 -15.11 35.94 -19.18
CA ILE A 214 -14.45 36.69 -20.25
C ILE A 214 -15.37 37.89 -20.56
N GLN A 215 -14.84 39.11 -20.47
CA GLN A 215 -15.51 40.31 -20.98
C GLN A 215 -15.32 40.42 -22.49
#